data_AF-A0A1Y3MSZ3-F1
#
_entry.id   AF-A0A1Y3MSZ3-F1
#
_cell.length_a   1.000
_cell.length_b   1.000
_cell.length_c   1.000
_cell.angle_alpha   90.00
_cell.angle_beta   90.00
_cell.angle_gamma   90.00
#
_symmetry.space_group_name_H-M   'P 1'
#
loop_
_entity.id
_entity.type
_entity.pdbx_description
1 polymer ?
#
loop_
_entity_poly.entity_id
_entity_poly.type
_entity_poly.pdbx_seq_one_letter_code
_entity_poly.pdbx_strand_id
1 'polypeptide(L)'
;DRPYDASEIKVGNSFKEGEMIYCGDYSVIILNGKLLYRDHKTKTSTEIKYKQDMSNYLYEIEVGDNIIIFKNDKGKSIYLRGSNDEPNENSMLRCEKSNHGIVWDKGDGNILWSYPNMSVSTTTTTTTTTTTTTTTTTTTTTTTTNKPTPTVKTKIVYIRSLYNNGCIYASESESAKLMYSSTCKDNNNYLWEIPESGSGIWKNIGTNYYITFKGINLVTTLEKSKAINMGDINKGYVSNSIWYDNSNYKNLCSSESNGSLTLQECNKNNKNQRWVATDKVSVVTTTTKSKSYDTFLIKGTVSGKAYLSSGYYHFNKKGGIDKPVGDQNIELYIQIYKNNEEDLYYTWISEDSTKPSLWYLSTGQYGNTGKKSNYCLSIREGRTDDNKGYNRLSITECNGNKYKFKFDNGQIYVYKNGSNYVINKKNMCIHYEGDPYVYICNKNDSQMIWEKIKVKSYVESTTVSNTKTITVRYTPTPTSQLSNQDYIPVKFNSAHDSQRFLTVPNLEINKSFDISPSDKYYTWYVTSKTKPSYLYLSDGVSGGTGNLTNNCLDLGDYVHNDDDNYNYLRIVNCSDAKYKFMYNKLSNKDYGTINVYDLNGNLHTIKNVVVCLYYSGTPRVDNCENSSTKIGWKMFKN
;
A
#
# COMPACT_ATOMS: atom_id res chain seq x y z
N ASP A 1 14.17 -1.46 -25.93
CA ASP A 1 13.89 -1.94 -24.55
C ASP A 1 14.77 -1.25 -23.53
N ARG A 2 14.23 -0.21 -22.89
CA ARG A 2 14.89 0.49 -21.78
C ARG A 2 14.41 -0.12 -20.45
N PRO A 3 15.28 -0.28 -19.42
CA PRO A 3 14.84 -0.65 -18.08
C PRO A 3 13.78 0.33 -17.55
N TYR A 4 12.78 -0.19 -16.82
CA TYR A 4 11.71 0.62 -16.22
C TYR A 4 12.25 1.69 -15.25
N ASP A 5 13.41 1.46 -14.66
CA ASP A 5 14.11 2.32 -13.68
C ASP A 5 15.31 3.08 -14.27
N ALA A 6 15.36 3.26 -15.60
CA ALA A 6 16.49 3.94 -16.22
C ALA A 6 16.61 5.41 -15.78
N SER A 7 17.83 5.79 -15.38
CA SER A 7 18.21 7.14 -14.96
C SER A 7 18.63 8.06 -16.12
N GLU A 8 18.61 7.55 -17.34
CA GLU A 8 19.00 8.28 -18.56
C GLU A 8 18.16 7.84 -19.78
N ILE A 9 18.12 8.72 -20.79
CA ILE A 9 17.53 8.51 -22.12
C ILE A 9 18.52 9.07 -23.14
N LYS A 10 19.07 8.20 -23.98
CA LYS A 10 20.05 8.57 -25.01
C LYS A 10 19.37 8.90 -26.33
N VAL A 11 20.12 9.50 -27.25
CA VAL A 11 19.78 9.66 -28.66
C VAL A 11 19.02 8.44 -29.23
N GLY A 12 17.95 8.70 -29.97
CA GLY A 12 17.12 7.69 -30.64
C GLY A 12 16.16 6.95 -29.71
N ASN A 13 16.18 7.26 -28.40
CA ASN A 13 15.18 6.78 -27.45
C ASN A 13 14.13 7.85 -27.16
N SER A 14 12.96 7.38 -26.76
CA SER A 14 11.87 8.19 -26.24
C SER A 14 11.39 7.67 -24.89
N PHE A 15 10.74 8.51 -24.08
CA PHE A 15 9.84 8.00 -23.04
C PHE A 15 8.44 8.60 -23.16
N LYS A 16 7.45 7.74 -22.96
CA LYS A 16 6.02 8.01 -23.19
C LYS A 16 5.26 8.19 -21.88
N GLU A 17 4.00 8.62 -22.00
CA GLU A 17 3.07 8.72 -20.89
C GLU A 17 2.97 7.40 -20.11
N GLY A 18 3.12 7.50 -18.78
CA GLY A 18 3.22 6.36 -17.88
C GLY A 18 4.64 5.84 -17.64
N GLU A 19 5.61 6.23 -18.46
CA GLU A 19 7.03 5.91 -18.23
C GLU A 19 7.74 7.02 -17.45
N MET A 20 8.79 6.68 -16.71
CA MET A 20 9.53 7.63 -15.88
C MET A 20 11.05 7.53 -16.06
N ILE A 21 11.74 8.62 -15.79
CA ILE A 21 13.17 8.64 -15.48
C ILE A 21 13.28 8.59 -13.95
N TYR A 22 13.85 7.52 -13.41
CA TYR A 22 13.92 7.30 -11.96
C TYR A 22 15.33 7.60 -11.44
N CYS A 23 15.42 8.52 -10.47
CA CYS A 23 16.69 9.02 -9.94
C CYS A 23 16.94 8.61 -8.48
N GLY A 24 16.11 7.70 -7.94
CA GLY A 24 16.17 7.27 -6.54
C GLY A 24 15.13 8.00 -5.70
N ASP A 25 15.50 9.13 -5.10
CA ASP A 25 14.60 9.93 -4.26
C ASP A 25 13.79 10.99 -5.01
N TYR A 26 13.97 11.09 -6.33
CA TYR A 26 13.11 11.85 -7.23
C TYR A 26 12.95 11.17 -8.59
N SER A 27 11.98 11.61 -9.39
CA SER A 27 11.76 11.14 -10.76
C SER A 27 11.10 12.19 -11.65
N VAL A 28 11.18 11.99 -12.96
CA VAL A 28 10.38 12.72 -13.94
C VAL A 28 9.49 11.76 -14.71
N ILE A 29 8.21 12.10 -14.83
CA ILE A 29 7.18 11.25 -15.44
C ILE A 29 6.22 12.09 -16.28
N ILE A 30 5.70 11.53 -17.36
CA ILE A 30 4.57 12.12 -18.10
C ILE A 30 3.27 11.48 -17.56
N LEU A 31 2.36 12.28 -17.03
CA LEU A 31 1.06 11.83 -16.52
C LEU A 31 -0.05 12.82 -16.86
N ASN A 32 -1.15 12.32 -17.41
CA ASN A 32 -2.32 13.08 -17.84
C ASN A 32 -1.95 14.26 -18.74
N GLY A 33 -1.07 14.01 -19.71
CA GLY A 33 -0.60 15.05 -20.63
C GLY A 33 0.41 16.05 -20.04
N LYS A 34 0.91 15.85 -18.82
CA LYS A 34 1.81 16.79 -18.12
C LYS A 34 3.15 16.17 -17.79
N LEU A 35 4.22 16.95 -17.94
CA LEU A 35 5.56 16.58 -17.47
C LEU A 35 5.68 16.93 -15.99
N LEU A 36 5.89 15.94 -15.13
CA LEU A 36 5.92 16.12 -13.68
C LEU A 36 7.28 15.72 -13.11
N TYR A 37 7.87 16.61 -12.32
CA TYR A 37 8.93 16.29 -11.36
C TYR A 37 8.31 15.80 -10.06
N ARG A 38 8.76 14.66 -9.54
CA ARG A 38 8.24 14.09 -8.30
C ARG A 38 9.36 13.90 -7.30
N ASP A 39 9.24 14.52 -6.13
CA ASP A 39 10.13 14.29 -5.00
C ASP A 39 9.50 13.20 -4.12
N HIS A 40 10.20 12.06 -4.00
CA HIS A 40 9.72 10.91 -3.26
C HIS A 40 9.91 11.03 -1.74
N LYS A 41 10.83 11.88 -1.29
CA LYS A 41 11.04 12.17 0.14
C LYS A 41 9.93 13.07 0.67
N THR A 42 9.65 14.18 -0.02
CA THR A 42 8.61 15.13 0.39
C THR A 42 7.22 14.74 -0.11
N LYS A 43 7.13 13.75 -1.00
CA LYS A 43 5.88 13.30 -1.66
C LYS A 43 5.19 14.41 -2.44
N THR A 44 5.96 15.36 -2.96
CA THR A 44 5.44 16.47 -3.77
C THR A 44 5.53 16.14 -5.26
N SER A 45 4.74 16.83 -6.07
CA SER A 45 4.78 16.70 -7.53
C SER A 45 4.60 18.08 -8.13
N THR A 46 5.55 18.48 -8.98
CA THR A 46 5.61 19.81 -9.59
C THR A 46 5.61 19.66 -11.10
N GLU A 47 4.76 20.41 -11.79
CA GLU A 47 4.71 20.43 -13.24
C GLU A 47 5.92 21.18 -13.82
N ILE A 48 6.69 20.49 -14.66
CA ILE A 48 7.81 21.08 -15.38
C ILE A 48 7.26 21.80 -16.61
N LYS A 49 7.32 23.13 -16.59
CA LYS A 49 6.99 23.95 -17.75
C LYS A 49 8.13 23.92 -18.76
N TYR A 50 7.96 23.18 -19.85
CA TYR A 50 8.93 23.12 -20.95
C TYR A 50 8.73 24.25 -21.98
N LYS A 51 7.62 25.00 -21.92
CA LYS A 51 7.34 26.23 -22.66
C LYS A 51 6.42 27.15 -21.83
N GLN A 52 6.55 28.47 -21.95
CA GLN A 52 5.82 29.44 -21.10
C GLN A 52 4.28 29.39 -21.24
N ASP A 53 3.73 29.02 -22.40
CA ASP A 53 2.31 29.31 -22.72
C ASP A 53 1.49 28.16 -23.36
N MET A 54 1.68 26.89 -22.98
CA MET A 54 0.84 25.82 -23.57
C MET A 54 0.29 24.83 -22.55
N SER A 55 -1.03 24.62 -22.58
CA SER A 55 -1.79 23.54 -21.94
C SER A 55 -1.89 22.29 -22.82
N ASN A 56 -0.91 22.09 -23.72
CA ASN A 56 -0.96 21.00 -24.68
C ASN A 56 -0.69 19.65 -24.00
N TYR A 57 -1.43 18.63 -24.42
CA TYR A 57 -1.27 17.26 -23.96
C TYR A 57 0.08 16.70 -24.44
N LEU A 58 1.03 16.54 -23.51
CA LEU A 58 2.32 15.90 -23.76
C LEU A 58 2.19 14.37 -23.60
N TYR A 59 2.61 13.63 -24.62
CA TYR A 59 2.57 12.17 -24.60
C TYR A 59 3.97 11.54 -24.66
N GLU A 60 4.92 12.15 -25.37
CA GLU A 60 6.24 11.55 -25.61
C GLU A 60 7.32 12.63 -25.63
N ILE A 61 8.49 12.31 -25.08
CA ILE A 61 9.73 13.08 -25.24
C ILE A 61 10.76 12.20 -25.94
N GLU A 62 11.32 12.71 -27.04
CA GLU A 62 12.39 12.09 -27.82
C GLU A 62 13.68 12.92 -27.71
N VAL A 63 14.81 12.25 -27.51
CA VAL A 63 16.13 12.87 -27.48
C VAL A 63 16.84 12.57 -28.80
N GLY A 64 17.26 13.61 -29.50
CA GLY A 64 18.14 13.54 -30.68
C GLY A 64 19.50 14.20 -30.40
N ASP A 65 20.38 14.16 -31.40
CA ASP A 65 21.81 14.49 -31.28
C ASP A 65 22.09 15.93 -30.80
N ASN A 66 21.19 16.87 -31.10
CA ASN A 66 21.24 18.26 -30.64
C ASN A 66 19.85 18.85 -30.41
N ILE A 67 18.84 18.01 -30.21
CA ILE A 67 17.45 18.45 -30.05
C ILE A 67 16.67 17.54 -29.10
N ILE A 68 15.80 18.12 -28.28
CA ILE A 68 14.74 17.40 -27.59
C ILE A 68 13.40 17.76 -28.24
N ILE A 69 12.62 16.73 -28.59
CA ILE A 69 11.32 16.86 -29.24
C ILE A 69 10.23 16.39 -28.29
N PHE A 70 9.23 17.24 -28.08
CA PHE A 70 8.04 16.97 -27.28
C PHE A 70 6.87 16.72 -28.22
N LYS A 71 6.20 15.57 -28.11
CA LYS A 71 5.10 15.17 -29.00
C LYS A 71 3.80 14.94 -28.22
N ASN A 72 2.67 15.16 -28.90
CA ASN A 72 1.35 14.80 -28.38
C ASN A 72 0.99 13.32 -28.68
N ASP A 73 -0.20 12.91 -28.24
CA ASP A 73 -0.77 11.57 -28.41
C ASP A 73 -0.93 11.12 -29.87
N LYS A 74 -0.93 12.06 -30.81
CA LYS A 74 -0.94 11.81 -32.27
C LYS A 74 0.46 11.76 -32.88
N GLY A 75 1.51 11.80 -32.06
CA GLY A 75 2.90 11.83 -32.50
C GLY A 75 3.33 13.16 -33.14
N LYS A 76 2.49 14.20 -33.11
CA LYS A 76 2.83 15.52 -33.66
C LYS A 76 3.70 16.29 -32.67
N SER A 77 4.81 16.83 -33.14
CA SER A 77 5.68 17.71 -32.36
C SER A 77 4.91 18.95 -31.90
N ILE A 78 4.83 19.15 -30.59
CA ILE A 78 4.19 20.30 -29.94
C ILE A 78 5.20 21.33 -29.45
N TYR A 79 6.42 20.89 -29.14
CA TYR A 79 7.54 21.76 -28.81
C TYR A 79 8.84 21.06 -29.15
N LEU A 80 9.86 21.85 -29.45
CA LEU A 80 11.21 21.37 -29.71
C LEU A 80 12.20 22.35 -29.09
N ARG A 81 13.26 21.81 -28.51
CA ARG A 81 14.36 22.57 -27.92
C ARG A 81 15.64 22.08 -28.56
N GLY A 82 16.21 22.87 -29.46
CA GLY A 82 17.50 22.60 -30.09
C GLY A 82 18.63 23.35 -29.37
N SER A 83 19.86 22.86 -29.55
CA SER A 83 21.07 23.63 -29.30
C SER A 83 21.68 24.09 -30.63
N ASN A 84 22.39 25.23 -30.60
CA ASN A 84 23.22 25.69 -31.72
C ASN A 84 24.56 24.95 -31.79
N ASP A 85 24.85 24.10 -30.80
CA ASP A 85 26.06 23.30 -30.79
C ASP A 85 26.02 22.18 -31.86
N GLU A 86 27.21 21.72 -32.26
CA GLU A 86 27.34 20.57 -33.16
C GLU A 86 26.61 19.32 -32.62
N PRO A 87 25.89 18.56 -33.48
CA PRO A 87 25.26 17.29 -33.12
C PRO A 87 26.22 16.34 -32.41
N ASN A 88 25.76 15.71 -31.33
CA ASN A 88 26.51 14.69 -30.62
C ASN A 88 25.61 13.48 -30.35
N GLU A 89 25.99 12.33 -30.90
CA GLU A 89 25.28 11.06 -30.72
C GLU A 89 25.22 10.60 -29.24
N ASN A 90 26.05 11.17 -28.37
CA ASN A 90 26.04 10.92 -26.93
C ASN A 90 25.09 11.84 -26.16
N SER A 91 24.31 12.68 -26.83
CA SER A 91 23.33 13.52 -26.16
C SER A 91 22.31 12.69 -25.39
N MET A 92 21.95 13.14 -24.18
CA MET A 92 21.07 12.40 -23.30
C MET A 92 20.30 13.27 -22.32
N LEU A 93 19.10 12.84 -21.96
CA LEU A 93 18.36 13.35 -20.81
C LEU A 93 18.66 12.44 -19.61
N ARG A 94 19.28 12.97 -18.55
CA ARG A 94 19.74 12.16 -17.40
C ARG A 94 19.46 12.81 -16.05
N CYS A 95 19.50 12.01 -14.99
CA CYS A 95 19.49 12.49 -13.61
C CYS A 95 20.77 13.27 -13.27
N GLU A 96 20.64 14.36 -12.51
CA GLU A 96 21.73 15.12 -11.90
C GLU A 96 21.61 15.02 -10.38
N LYS A 97 22.47 14.19 -9.79
CA LYS A 97 22.38 13.85 -8.37
C LYS A 97 22.80 15.01 -7.47
N SER A 98 23.70 15.87 -7.94
CA SER A 98 24.25 16.96 -7.13
C SER A 98 23.20 18.01 -6.73
N ASN A 99 22.18 18.22 -7.56
CA ASN A 99 21.15 19.24 -7.36
C ASN A 99 19.71 18.68 -7.32
N HIS A 100 19.58 17.34 -7.31
CA HIS A 100 18.30 16.65 -7.46
C HIS A 100 17.50 17.10 -8.70
N GLY A 101 18.18 17.21 -9.84
CA GLY A 101 17.58 17.69 -11.08
C GLY A 101 17.57 16.67 -12.21
N ILE A 102 16.89 17.01 -13.30
CA ILE A 102 17.06 16.38 -14.61
C ILE A 102 17.79 17.35 -15.51
N VAL A 103 18.75 16.85 -16.28
CA VAL A 103 19.54 17.65 -17.21
C VAL A 103 19.51 17.03 -18.60
N TRP A 104 19.47 17.89 -19.62
CA TRP A 104 19.82 17.54 -20.98
C TRP A 104 21.31 17.82 -21.19
N ASP A 105 22.08 16.75 -21.28
CA ASP A 105 23.51 16.74 -21.47
C ASP A 105 23.82 16.55 -22.96
N LYS A 106 24.76 17.33 -23.50
CA LYS A 106 25.23 17.17 -24.88
C LYS A 106 26.05 15.89 -25.07
N GLY A 107 26.42 15.20 -23.99
CA GLY A 107 27.22 13.97 -24.01
C GLY A 107 28.70 14.20 -23.67
N ASP A 108 29.11 15.46 -23.50
CA ASP A 108 30.43 15.92 -23.06
C ASP A 108 30.40 16.55 -21.66
N GLY A 109 29.24 16.51 -20.98
CA GLY A 109 29.02 17.17 -19.69
C GLY A 109 28.47 18.60 -19.81
N ASN A 110 28.39 19.16 -21.01
CA ASN A 110 27.76 20.47 -21.22
C ASN A 110 26.23 20.35 -21.11
N ILE A 111 25.66 21.10 -20.17
CA ILE A 111 24.23 21.04 -19.85
C ILE A 111 23.47 22.10 -20.65
N LEU A 112 22.63 21.64 -21.58
CA LEU A 112 21.84 22.47 -22.50
C LEU A 112 20.50 22.90 -21.89
N TRP A 113 19.98 22.12 -20.95
CA TRP A 113 18.74 22.41 -20.21
C TRP A 113 18.74 21.67 -18.88
N SER A 114 18.12 22.25 -17.86
CA SER A 114 17.94 21.57 -16.58
C SER A 114 16.60 21.92 -15.91
N TYR A 115 16.14 21.01 -15.04
CA TYR A 115 15.08 21.28 -14.09
C TYR A 115 15.44 20.69 -12.71
N PRO A 116 15.42 21.47 -11.62
CA PRO A 116 15.21 22.92 -11.59
C PRO A 116 16.33 23.65 -12.39
N ASN A 117 16.08 24.92 -12.73
CA ASN A 117 17.10 25.73 -13.42
C ASN A 117 18.35 25.79 -12.54
N MET A 118 19.47 25.29 -13.03
CA MET A 118 20.75 25.47 -12.37
C MET A 118 21.16 26.93 -12.51
N SER A 119 21.32 27.63 -11.39
CA SER A 119 22.18 28.81 -11.39
C SER A 119 23.58 28.34 -11.73
N VAL A 120 24.14 28.86 -12.82
CA VAL A 120 25.51 28.56 -13.26
C VAL A 120 26.46 28.99 -12.15
N SER A 121 26.80 28.08 -11.26
CA SER A 121 27.79 28.30 -10.21
C SER A 121 29.15 28.02 -10.83
N THR A 122 29.89 29.08 -11.14
CA THR A 122 31.26 29.02 -11.65
C THR A 122 32.10 28.13 -10.74
N THR A 123 32.56 27.00 -11.29
CA THR A 123 33.33 26.00 -10.56
C THR A 123 34.73 26.54 -10.29
N THR A 124 35.00 26.99 -9.06
CA THR A 124 36.36 27.31 -8.63
C THR A 124 37.15 26.02 -8.49
N THR A 125 38.15 25.82 -9.33
CA THR A 125 39.07 24.67 -9.29
C THR A 125 39.92 24.73 -8.02
N THR A 126 39.57 23.95 -7.00
CA THR A 126 40.40 23.82 -5.79
C THR A 126 41.57 22.89 -6.08
N THR A 127 42.75 23.47 -6.25
CA THR A 127 44.03 22.74 -6.34
C THR A 127 44.36 22.12 -4.97
N THR A 128 44.36 20.79 -4.89
CA THR A 128 44.70 20.05 -3.67
C THR A 128 46.22 20.08 -3.45
N THR A 129 46.70 20.94 -2.56
CA THR A 129 48.10 20.92 -2.11
C THR A 129 48.30 19.78 -1.11
N THR A 130 49.20 18.85 -1.42
CA THR A 130 49.57 17.73 -0.57
C THR A 130 50.42 18.22 0.61
N THR A 131 49.85 18.27 1.82
CA THR A 131 50.61 18.55 3.04
C THR A 131 51.04 17.23 3.69
N THR A 132 52.35 17.01 3.74
CA THR A 132 52.98 15.87 4.41
C THR A 132 52.91 16.07 5.92
N THR A 133 52.05 15.31 6.61
CA THR A 133 51.93 15.34 8.07
C THR A 133 52.89 14.32 8.69
N THR A 134 53.86 14.81 9.45
CA THR A 134 54.81 14.01 10.23
C THR A 134 54.11 13.38 11.44
N THR A 135 54.10 12.05 11.50
CA THR A 135 53.49 11.28 12.60
C THR A 135 54.42 11.26 13.81
N THR A 136 54.00 11.91 14.91
CA THR A 136 54.65 11.77 16.23
C THR A 136 53.95 10.65 17.01
N THR A 137 54.69 9.58 17.30
CA THR A 137 54.20 8.44 18.08
C THR A 137 54.14 8.80 19.56
N THR A 138 52.95 9.01 20.11
CA THR A 138 52.72 9.17 21.57
C THR A 138 52.20 7.85 22.14
N THR A 139 53.01 7.22 22.99
CA THR A 139 52.63 5.99 23.69
C THR A 139 51.66 6.32 24.82
N THR A 140 50.37 6.05 24.63
CA THR A 140 49.32 6.26 25.64
C THR A 140 49.02 4.94 26.36
N THR A 141 49.40 4.86 27.65
CA THR A 141 49.02 3.76 28.54
C THR A 141 47.51 3.79 28.77
N THR A 142 46.80 2.77 28.28
CA THR A 142 45.33 2.71 28.33
C THR A 142 44.88 1.90 29.55
N THR A 143 44.24 2.57 30.51
CA THR A 143 43.59 1.93 31.66
C THR A 143 42.21 1.43 31.23
N THR A 144 42.00 0.12 31.24
CA THR A 144 40.75 -0.55 30.84
C THR A 144 39.62 -0.26 31.84
N THR A 145 38.78 0.72 31.51
CA THR A 145 37.46 0.89 32.10
C THR A 145 36.44 0.22 31.18
N ASN A 146 35.67 -0.73 31.71
CA ASN A 146 34.59 -1.42 30.98
C ASN A 146 33.49 -0.43 30.59
N LYS A 147 33.67 0.23 29.44
CA LYS A 147 32.67 1.10 28.81
C LYS A 147 31.55 0.21 28.26
N PRO A 148 30.26 0.49 28.55
CA PRO A 148 29.16 -0.29 28.01
C PRO A 148 29.21 -0.28 26.49
N THR A 149 29.19 -1.49 25.90
CA THR A 149 29.23 -1.69 24.44
C THR A 149 28.07 -0.92 23.81
N PRO A 150 28.31 -0.05 22.82
CA PRO A 150 27.25 0.72 22.19
C PRO A 150 26.20 -0.20 21.59
N THR A 151 24.95 -0.01 21.99
CA THR A 151 23.80 -0.73 21.44
C THR A 151 23.60 -0.32 19.98
N VAL A 152 23.79 -1.27 19.05
CA VAL A 152 23.54 -1.04 17.62
C VAL A 152 22.04 -0.85 17.40
N LYS A 153 21.63 0.27 16.79
CA LYS A 153 20.23 0.50 16.42
C LYS A 153 19.79 -0.50 15.36
N THR A 154 18.61 -1.09 15.53
CA THR A 154 18.01 -2.08 14.62
C THR A 154 16.68 -1.59 14.07
N LYS A 155 16.27 -2.15 12.92
CA LYS A 155 14.97 -1.92 12.28
C LYS A 155 14.37 -3.25 11.80
N ILE A 156 13.05 -3.30 11.67
CA ILE A 156 12.32 -4.48 11.19
C ILE A 156 11.92 -4.28 9.73
N VAL A 157 12.25 -5.26 8.89
CA VAL A 157 12.09 -5.19 7.44
C VAL A 157 11.67 -6.54 6.85
N TYR A 158 11.13 -6.49 5.62
CA TYR A 158 11.17 -7.61 4.70
C TYR A 158 12.51 -7.62 3.96
N ILE A 159 13.07 -8.80 3.73
CA ILE A 159 14.19 -8.98 2.78
C ILE A 159 13.61 -9.51 1.48
N ARG A 160 13.50 -8.64 0.48
CA ARG A 160 12.78 -8.87 -0.78
C ARG A 160 13.74 -9.00 -1.95
N SER A 161 13.46 -9.90 -2.89
CA SER A 161 14.18 -9.97 -4.16
C SER A 161 13.81 -8.77 -5.04
N LEU A 162 14.82 -8.11 -5.61
CA LEU A 162 14.62 -6.95 -6.48
C LEU A 162 13.94 -7.32 -7.82
N TYR A 163 14.15 -8.54 -8.32
CA TYR A 163 13.66 -8.96 -9.64
C TYR A 163 12.49 -9.92 -9.58
N ASN A 164 12.46 -10.80 -8.57
CA ASN A 164 11.48 -11.89 -8.53
C ASN A 164 10.28 -11.57 -7.62
N ASN A 165 10.22 -10.36 -7.05
CA ASN A 165 9.16 -9.86 -6.16
C ASN A 165 8.85 -10.67 -4.90
N GLY A 166 9.52 -11.80 -4.68
CA GLY A 166 9.38 -12.64 -3.51
C GLY A 166 10.20 -12.18 -2.31
N CYS A 167 9.98 -12.84 -1.17
CA CYS A 167 10.63 -12.53 0.10
C CYS A 167 11.27 -13.76 0.73
N ILE A 168 12.33 -13.50 1.49
CA ILE A 168 12.99 -14.50 2.33
C ILE A 168 12.23 -14.65 3.65
N TYR A 169 12.05 -15.87 4.11
CA TYR A 169 11.39 -16.17 5.38
C TYR A 169 12.11 -17.28 6.14
N ALA A 170 11.93 -17.28 7.46
CA ALA A 170 12.40 -18.37 8.32
C ALA A 170 11.35 -19.48 8.38
N SER A 171 11.78 -20.73 8.21
CA SER A 171 10.97 -21.89 8.57
C SER A 171 10.83 -21.98 10.09
N GLU A 172 9.74 -22.58 10.56
CA GLU A 172 9.45 -22.78 11.99
C GLU A 172 10.40 -23.79 12.66
N SER A 173 11.11 -24.60 11.87
CA SER A 173 12.12 -25.54 12.38
C SER A 173 13.50 -24.88 12.49
N GLU A 174 14.17 -25.07 13.62
CA GLU A 174 15.58 -24.69 13.77
C GLU A 174 16.47 -25.46 12.77
N SER A 175 17.59 -24.86 12.37
CA SER A 175 18.54 -25.43 11.40
C SER A 175 17.96 -25.68 10.01
N ALA A 176 16.73 -25.23 9.75
CA ALA A 176 16.16 -25.21 8.42
C ALA A 176 16.87 -24.18 7.55
N LYS A 177 16.94 -24.46 6.25
CA LYS A 177 17.45 -23.48 5.28
C LYS A 177 16.59 -22.21 5.31
N LEU A 178 17.22 -21.07 5.05
CA LEU A 178 16.48 -19.86 4.72
C LEU A 178 15.67 -20.10 3.44
N MET A 179 14.36 -19.90 3.54
CA MET A 179 13.44 -20.21 2.47
C MET A 179 13.12 -18.95 1.69
N TYR A 180 12.79 -19.14 0.41
CA TYR A 180 12.30 -18.10 -0.48
C TYR A 180 10.88 -18.42 -0.91
N SER A 181 10.00 -17.43 -0.86
CA SER A 181 8.67 -17.51 -1.46
C SER A 181 8.57 -16.48 -2.58
N SER A 182 8.00 -16.88 -3.73
CA SER A 182 7.70 -15.97 -4.85
C SER A 182 6.71 -14.85 -4.49
N THR A 183 6.04 -14.94 -3.34
CA THR A 183 5.18 -13.91 -2.79
C THR A 183 5.58 -13.58 -1.36
N CYS A 184 5.63 -12.30 -1.01
CA CYS A 184 5.73 -11.86 0.38
C CYS A 184 4.39 -12.07 1.09
N LYS A 185 4.41 -12.46 2.38
CA LYS A 185 3.20 -12.67 3.18
C LYS A 185 3.16 -11.75 4.39
N ASP A 186 1.96 -11.45 4.87
CA ASP A 186 1.72 -10.74 6.13
C ASP A 186 1.90 -11.68 7.33
N ASN A 187 3.14 -12.09 7.58
CA ASN A 187 3.48 -13.01 8.65
C ASN A 187 4.86 -12.64 9.21
N ASN A 188 5.00 -12.67 10.53
CA ASN A 188 6.24 -12.39 11.25
C ASN A 188 7.43 -13.26 10.82
N ASN A 189 7.20 -14.46 10.27
CA ASN A 189 8.27 -15.31 9.72
C ASN A 189 8.97 -14.67 8.49
N TYR A 190 8.34 -13.68 7.84
CA TYR A 190 8.90 -12.91 6.72
C TYR A 190 9.60 -11.63 7.18
N LEU A 191 9.50 -11.29 8.47
CA LEU A 191 10.05 -10.08 9.04
C LEU A 191 11.39 -10.37 9.72
N TRP A 192 12.35 -9.46 9.50
CA TRP A 192 13.70 -9.56 9.99
C TRP A 192 14.09 -8.28 10.72
N GLU A 193 14.59 -8.41 11.93
CA GLU A 193 15.31 -7.37 12.65
C GLU A 193 16.77 -7.36 12.16
N ILE A 194 17.17 -6.24 11.58
CA ILE A 194 18.53 -6.02 11.05
C ILE A 194 19.09 -4.69 11.55
N PRO A 195 20.42 -4.47 11.55
CA PRO A 195 21.00 -3.16 11.85
C PRO A 195 20.44 -2.05 10.94
N GLU A 196 20.25 -0.85 11.47
CA GLU A 196 19.81 0.30 10.67
C GLU A 196 20.84 0.68 9.59
N SER A 197 22.12 0.53 9.93
CA SER A 197 23.28 0.76 9.08
C SER A 197 24.44 -0.16 9.44
N GLY A 198 25.26 -0.54 8.46
CA GLY A 198 26.44 -1.38 8.70
C GLY A 198 26.12 -2.87 8.80
N SER A 199 27.17 -3.66 9.02
CA SER A 199 27.06 -5.11 9.22
C SER A 199 26.55 -5.43 10.63
N GLY A 200 25.80 -6.52 10.79
CA GLY A 200 25.41 -7.01 12.11
C GLY A 200 24.64 -8.32 12.09
N ILE A 201 24.21 -8.76 13.27
CA ILE A 201 23.40 -9.98 13.44
C ILE A 201 21.97 -9.71 12.99
N TRP A 202 21.42 -10.61 12.18
CA TRP A 202 20.00 -10.58 11.77
C TRP A 202 19.20 -11.58 12.59
N LYS A 203 17.99 -11.17 13.00
CA LYS A 203 17.06 -12.00 13.77
C LYS A 203 15.70 -12.03 13.08
N ASN A 204 15.12 -13.21 12.92
CA ASN A 204 13.75 -13.35 12.43
C ASN A 204 12.75 -13.00 13.55
N ILE A 205 11.71 -12.23 13.23
CA ILE A 205 10.73 -11.78 14.23
C ILE A 205 9.76 -12.90 14.64
N GLY A 206 9.31 -13.73 13.70
CA GLY A 206 8.33 -14.78 13.97
C GLY A 206 8.90 -15.94 14.78
N THR A 207 10.10 -16.40 14.43
CA THR A 207 10.72 -17.57 15.07
C THR A 207 11.74 -17.23 16.15
N ASN A 208 12.13 -15.96 16.27
CA ASN A 208 13.27 -15.49 17.09
C ASN A 208 14.63 -16.11 16.70
N TYR A 209 14.75 -16.76 15.55
CA TYR A 209 15.99 -17.37 15.11
C TYR A 209 16.96 -16.37 14.48
N TYR A 210 18.25 -16.62 14.64
CA TYR A 210 19.35 -15.93 13.98
C TYR A 210 19.81 -16.69 12.74
N ILE A 211 20.54 -16.03 11.86
CA ILE A 211 21.13 -16.65 10.66
C ILE A 211 22.51 -17.23 11.02
N THR A 212 22.80 -18.45 10.55
CA THR A 212 24.12 -19.08 10.62
C THR A 212 24.41 -19.92 9.37
N PHE A 213 25.60 -20.52 9.28
CA PHE A 213 25.99 -21.38 8.16
C PHE A 213 25.88 -22.87 8.49
N LYS A 214 25.48 -23.65 7.48
CA LYS A 214 25.65 -25.11 7.45
C LYS A 214 26.16 -25.51 6.06
N GLY A 215 27.48 -25.54 5.91
CA GLY A 215 28.15 -25.68 4.61
C GLY A 215 27.92 -24.45 3.73
N ILE A 216 27.38 -24.67 2.53
CA ILE A 216 27.01 -23.60 1.57
C ILE A 216 25.58 -23.06 1.75
N ASN A 217 24.85 -23.56 2.75
CA ASN A 217 23.47 -23.14 3.01
C ASN A 217 23.43 -22.16 4.18
N LEU A 218 22.55 -21.17 4.07
CA LEU A 218 22.14 -20.34 5.20
C LEU A 218 21.03 -21.08 5.94
N VAL A 219 21.21 -21.22 7.24
CA VAL A 219 20.23 -21.87 8.12
C VAL A 219 19.91 -20.99 9.31
N THR A 220 18.84 -21.33 10.03
CA THR A 220 18.43 -20.65 11.27
C THR A 220 19.02 -21.32 12.51
N THR A 221 19.27 -20.55 13.57
CA THR A 221 19.66 -21.06 14.90
C THR A 221 19.06 -20.22 16.03
N LEU A 222 18.76 -20.83 17.17
CA LEU A 222 18.34 -20.12 18.39
C LEU A 222 19.50 -19.43 19.12
N GLU A 223 20.73 -19.90 18.92
CA GLU A 223 21.90 -19.42 19.65
C GLU A 223 22.50 -18.16 19.00
N LYS A 224 22.32 -17.01 19.65
CA LYS A 224 22.89 -15.73 19.19
C LYS A 224 24.42 -15.78 19.02
N SER A 225 25.12 -16.56 19.85
CA SER A 225 26.58 -16.73 19.78
C SER A 225 27.05 -17.47 18.52
N LYS A 226 26.18 -18.26 17.88
CA LYS A 226 26.44 -18.94 16.60
C LYS A 226 25.99 -18.11 15.40
N ALA A 227 25.37 -16.96 15.63
CA ALA A 227 24.88 -16.09 14.58
C ALA A 227 26.05 -15.49 13.80
N ILE A 228 25.90 -15.42 12.48
CA ILE A 228 26.92 -14.80 11.62
C ILE A 228 26.69 -13.31 11.49
N ASN A 229 27.78 -12.57 11.29
CA ASN A 229 27.71 -11.15 11.01
C ASN A 229 27.35 -10.94 9.53
N MET A 230 26.12 -10.48 9.29
CA MET A 230 25.60 -10.23 7.95
C MET A 230 26.05 -8.85 7.49
N GLY A 231 26.46 -8.74 6.24
CA GLY A 231 26.87 -7.47 5.64
C GLY A 231 25.71 -6.48 5.51
N ASP A 232 26.04 -5.19 5.42
CA ASP A 232 25.05 -4.15 5.08
C ASP A 232 24.50 -4.41 3.67
N ILE A 233 23.22 -4.76 3.59
CA ILE A 233 22.54 -5.11 2.34
C ILE A 233 22.60 -3.96 1.32
N ASN A 234 22.70 -2.71 1.77
CA ASN A 234 22.77 -1.54 0.91
C ASN A 234 24.20 -1.22 0.43
N LYS A 235 25.24 -1.83 1.03
CA LYS A 235 26.66 -1.54 0.74
C LYS A 235 27.43 -2.74 0.18
N GLY A 236 26.74 -3.76 -0.32
CA GLY A 236 27.37 -5.00 -0.80
C GLY A 236 28.23 -4.84 -2.06
N TYR A 237 29.17 -5.78 -2.23
CA TYR A 237 30.15 -5.85 -3.34
C TYR A 237 29.51 -5.77 -4.73
N VAL A 238 28.27 -6.23 -4.86
CA VAL A 238 27.50 -6.20 -6.12
C VAL A 238 26.27 -5.28 -6.08
N SER A 239 26.22 -4.35 -5.11
CA SER A 239 25.10 -3.44 -4.81
C SER A 239 23.76 -4.15 -4.62
N ASN A 240 23.18 -4.03 -3.42
CA ASN A 240 21.93 -4.71 -3.06
C ASN A 240 22.09 -6.23 -3.06
N SER A 241 23.07 -6.77 -2.34
CA SER A 241 23.22 -8.22 -2.13
C SER A 241 23.37 -8.55 -0.67
N ILE A 242 23.05 -9.80 -0.32
CA ILE A 242 23.32 -10.35 1.00
C ILE A 242 24.72 -10.98 0.94
N TRP A 243 25.66 -10.37 1.66
CA TRP A 243 27.05 -10.79 1.79
C TRP A 243 27.41 -10.91 3.28
N TYR A 244 28.62 -11.36 3.60
CA TYR A 244 28.98 -11.74 4.97
C TYR A 244 30.34 -11.16 5.37
N ASP A 245 30.43 -10.72 6.62
CA ASP A 245 31.67 -10.26 7.21
C ASP A 245 32.43 -11.44 7.86
N ASN A 246 32.78 -12.42 7.03
CA ASN A 246 33.53 -13.60 7.43
C ASN A 246 34.57 -13.93 6.35
N SER A 247 35.83 -14.04 6.73
CA SER A 247 36.96 -14.28 5.81
C SER A 247 36.79 -15.55 4.98
N ASN A 248 36.16 -16.59 5.52
CA ASN A 248 35.94 -17.86 4.83
C ASN A 248 34.88 -17.79 3.74
N TYR A 249 34.03 -16.76 3.77
CA TYR A 249 32.94 -16.55 2.81
C TYR A 249 33.11 -15.26 2.01
N LYS A 250 34.35 -14.75 1.96
CA LYS A 250 34.71 -13.60 1.15
C LYS A 250 34.34 -13.87 -0.31
N ASN A 251 33.72 -12.87 -0.96
CA ASN A 251 33.22 -12.94 -2.34
C ASN A 251 32.03 -13.91 -2.58
N LEU A 252 31.38 -14.41 -1.53
CA LEU A 252 30.14 -15.19 -1.66
C LEU A 252 28.90 -14.33 -1.32
N CYS A 253 27.84 -14.52 -2.08
CA CYS A 253 26.56 -13.82 -1.96
C CYS A 253 25.40 -14.83 -1.90
N SER A 254 24.32 -14.51 -1.17
CA SER A 254 23.09 -15.30 -1.23
C SER A 254 22.47 -15.27 -2.61
N SER A 255 22.26 -16.42 -3.23
CA SER A 255 21.44 -16.60 -4.42
C SER A 255 20.19 -17.41 -4.09
N GLU A 256 19.05 -17.00 -4.62
CA GLU A 256 17.87 -17.86 -4.66
C GLU A 256 18.12 -19.04 -5.61
N SER A 257 17.78 -20.25 -5.15
CA SER A 257 17.81 -21.48 -5.92
C SER A 257 16.80 -22.48 -5.33
N ASN A 258 15.83 -22.89 -6.16
CA ASN A 258 14.82 -23.89 -5.81
C ASN A 258 14.04 -23.57 -4.52
N GLY A 259 13.66 -22.31 -4.31
CA GLY A 259 12.86 -21.90 -3.14
C GLY A 259 13.67 -21.80 -1.84
N SER A 260 15.00 -21.80 -1.93
CA SER A 260 15.90 -21.61 -0.79
C SER A 260 17.08 -20.71 -1.14
N LEU A 261 17.79 -20.20 -0.13
CA LEU A 261 19.03 -19.46 -0.33
C LEU A 261 20.25 -20.36 -0.26
N THR A 262 21.12 -20.25 -1.25
CA THR A 262 22.45 -20.88 -1.28
C THR A 262 23.54 -19.83 -1.50
N LEU A 263 24.75 -20.13 -1.02
CA LEU A 263 25.91 -19.28 -1.27
C LEU A 263 26.50 -19.57 -2.64
N GLN A 264 26.75 -18.51 -3.41
CA GLN A 264 27.42 -18.56 -4.70
C GLN A 264 28.41 -17.41 -4.81
N GLU A 265 29.35 -17.50 -5.75
CA GLU A 265 30.23 -16.39 -6.06
C GLU A 265 29.41 -15.14 -6.42
N CYS A 266 29.78 -14.00 -5.83
CA CYS A 266 29.09 -12.74 -6.04
C CYS A 266 29.18 -12.30 -7.50
N ASN A 267 28.03 -12.18 -8.16
CA ASN A 267 27.92 -11.78 -9.56
C ASN A 267 26.86 -10.68 -9.70
N LYS A 268 27.31 -9.47 -10.07
CA LYS A 268 26.44 -8.29 -10.24
C LYS A 268 25.33 -8.47 -11.28
N ASN A 269 25.54 -9.36 -12.25
CA ASN A 269 24.59 -9.68 -13.31
C ASN A 269 23.60 -10.78 -12.92
N ASN A 270 23.83 -11.49 -11.82
CA ASN A 270 22.92 -12.53 -11.35
C ASN A 270 21.75 -11.89 -10.58
N LYS A 271 20.58 -11.83 -11.23
CA LYS A 271 19.34 -11.27 -10.66
C LYS A 271 18.90 -11.96 -9.37
N ASN A 272 19.23 -13.24 -9.17
CA ASN A 272 18.88 -14.01 -7.98
C ASN A 272 19.73 -13.66 -6.74
N GLN A 273 20.78 -12.84 -6.92
CA GLN A 273 21.62 -12.33 -5.83
C GLN A 273 21.26 -10.90 -5.41
N ARG A 274 20.19 -10.32 -5.96
CA ARG A 274 19.82 -8.92 -5.78
C ARG A 274 18.62 -8.79 -4.81
N TRP A 275 18.88 -8.19 -3.66
CA TRP A 275 18.00 -8.16 -2.49
C TRP A 275 17.89 -6.75 -1.91
N VAL A 276 16.72 -6.40 -1.36
CA VAL A 276 16.47 -5.12 -0.70
C VAL A 276 15.80 -5.33 0.65
N ALA A 277 16.22 -4.57 1.65
CA ALA A 277 15.53 -4.46 2.92
C ALA A 277 14.47 -3.35 2.81
N THR A 278 13.19 -3.69 2.98
CA THR A 278 12.07 -2.75 2.82
C THR A 278 11.08 -2.86 3.96
N ASP A 279 10.54 -1.72 4.38
CA ASP A 279 9.42 -1.63 5.32
C ASP A 279 8.07 -1.87 4.63
N LYS A 280 8.04 -2.01 3.30
CA LYS A 280 6.82 -2.11 2.49
C LYS A 280 6.87 -3.23 1.48
N VAL A 281 5.79 -4.01 1.43
CA VAL A 281 5.57 -5.05 0.42
C VAL A 281 4.11 -5.05 -0.06
N SER A 282 3.90 -5.40 -1.33
CA SER A 282 2.56 -5.64 -1.87
C SER A 282 2.23 -7.12 -1.76
N VAL A 283 1.15 -7.45 -1.05
CA VAL A 283 0.68 -8.82 -0.87
C VAL A 283 -0.58 -9.01 -1.71
N VAL A 284 -0.57 -10.04 -2.57
CA VAL A 284 -1.76 -10.44 -3.34
C VAL A 284 -2.55 -11.43 -2.50
N THR A 285 -3.79 -11.08 -2.16
CA THR A 285 -4.75 -11.98 -1.52
C THR A 285 -5.81 -12.40 -2.52
N THR A 286 -5.96 -13.71 -2.70
CA THR A 286 -7.03 -14.28 -3.52
C THR A 286 -8.23 -14.59 -2.64
N THR A 287 -9.37 -13.95 -2.91
CA THR A 287 -10.64 -14.28 -2.28
C THR A 287 -11.55 -14.94 -3.30
N THR A 288 -11.96 -16.18 -3.04
CA THR A 288 -12.97 -16.87 -3.85
C THR A 288 -14.35 -16.48 -3.35
N LYS A 289 -15.13 -15.79 -4.19
CA LYS A 289 -16.55 -15.53 -3.95
C LYS A 289 -17.37 -16.57 -4.72
N SER A 290 -18.26 -17.28 -4.05
CA SER A 290 -19.21 -18.20 -4.68
C SER A 290 -20.61 -17.60 -4.68
N LYS A 291 -21.33 -17.74 -5.80
CA LYS A 291 -22.74 -17.39 -5.94
C LYS A 291 -23.52 -18.63 -6.35
N SER A 292 -24.58 -18.96 -5.60
CA SER A 292 -25.46 -20.08 -5.89
C SER A 292 -26.65 -19.61 -6.73
N TYR A 293 -27.10 -20.44 -7.66
CA TYR A 293 -28.24 -20.19 -8.53
C TYR A 293 -29.23 -21.37 -8.45
N ASP A 294 -30.51 -21.03 -8.49
CA ASP A 294 -31.59 -21.98 -8.73
C ASP A 294 -31.52 -22.49 -10.16
N THR A 295 -31.60 -23.80 -10.33
CA THR A 295 -31.61 -24.44 -11.64
C THR A 295 -32.88 -25.26 -11.77
N PHE A 296 -33.55 -25.13 -12.92
CA PHE A 296 -34.84 -25.78 -13.13
C PHE A 296 -35.14 -25.99 -14.60
N LEU A 297 -36.05 -26.93 -14.84
CA LEU A 297 -36.74 -27.11 -16.12
C LEU A 297 -38.16 -26.58 -16.00
N ILE A 298 -38.69 -26.15 -17.14
CA ILE A 298 -40.06 -25.69 -17.26
C ILE A 298 -40.79 -26.58 -18.24
N LYS A 299 -41.86 -27.19 -17.76
CA LYS A 299 -42.70 -28.10 -18.52
C LYS A 299 -44.12 -27.55 -18.57
N GLY A 300 -44.67 -27.42 -19.77
CA GLY A 300 -46.06 -27.03 -19.99
C GLY A 300 -46.95 -28.27 -20.06
N THR A 301 -48.18 -28.17 -19.54
CA THR A 301 -49.10 -29.30 -19.45
C THR A 301 -50.40 -29.00 -20.19
N VAL A 302 -50.43 -29.23 -21.51
CA VAL A 302 -51.68 -29.14 -22.30
C VAL A 302 -51.80 -30.40 -23.13
N SER A 303 -52.60 -31.36 -22.67
CA SER A 303 -52.89 -32.63 -23.36
C SER A 303 -51.67 -33.46 -23.84
N GLY A 304 -50.47 -33.15 -23.33
CA GLY A 304 -49.19 -33.78 -23.68
C GLY A 304 -48.03 -33.13 -22.92
N LYS A 305 -46.94 -33.89 -22.69
CA LYS A 305 -45.74 -33.42 -21.99
C LYS A 305 -44.86 -32.63 -22.98
N ALA A 306 -44.65 -31.35 -22.75
CA ALA A 306 -43.86 -30.52 -23.65
C ALA A 306 -42.96 -29.56 -22.84
N TYR A 307 -41.66 -29.50 -23.16
CA TYR A 307 -40.66 -28.69 -22.45
C TYR A 307 -40.34 -27.40 -23.19
N LEU A 308 -40.06 -26.32 -22.47
CA LEU A 308 -39.57 -25.08 -23.07
C LEU A 308 -38.17 -25.35 -23.68
N SER A 309 -38.13 -25.61 -24.99
CA SER A 309 -36.93 -25.95 -25.75
C SER A 309 -36.59 -24.83 -26.73
N SER A 310 -35.34 -24.75 -27.15
CA SER A 310 -34.95 -23.90 -28.27
C SER A 310 -34.40 -24.82 -29.34
N GLY A 311 -35.24 -25.22 -30.28
CA GLY A 311 -35.10 -26.43 -31.11
C GLY A 311 -33.88 -26.56 -32.02
N TYR A 312 -32.91 -25.64 -32.01
CA TYR A 312 -31.82 -25.64 -33.00
C TYR A 312 -30.45 -25.15 -32.50
N TYR A 313 -30.22 -25.07 -31.18
CA TYR A 313 -28.95 -24.55 -30.67
C TYR A 313 -28.02 -25.69 -30.22
N HIS A 314 -26.72 -25.54 -30.52
CA HIS A 314 -25.66 -26.33 -29.90
C HIS A 314 -24.70 -25.36 -29.24
N PHE A 315 -24.33 -25.62 -27.99
CA PHE A 315 -23.25 -24.87 -27.35
C PHE A 315 -21.92 -25.44 -27.81
N ASN A 316 -21.01 -24.57 -28.22
CA ASN A 316 -19.63 -24.94 -28.49
C ASN A 316 -18.88 -25.24 -27.20
N LYS A 317 -17.69 -25.82 -27.31
CA LYS A 317 -16.82 -26.19 -26.16
C LYS A 317 -16.46 -25.00 -25.25
N LYS A 318 -16.62 -23.75 -25.73
CA LYS A 318 -16.37 -22.51 -24.96
C LYS A 318 -17.64 -21.93 -24.32
N GLY A 319 -18.80 -22.57 -24.45
CA GLY A 319 -20.08 -22.09 -23.90
C GLY A 319 -20.74 -20.97 -24.71
N GLY A 320 -20.23 -20.67 -25.91
CA GLY A 320 -20.93 -19.86 -26.91
C GLY A 320 -21.91 -20.71 -27.71
N ILE A 321 -22.95 -20.10 -28.28
CA ILE A 321 -23.86 -20.77 -29.22
C ILE A 321 -23.09 -20.95 -30.55
N ASP A 322 -22.85 -22.18 -31.00
CA ASP A 322 -22.35 -22.42 -32.36
C ASP A 322 -23.42 -21.96 -33.36
N LYS A 323 -22.99 -21.41 -34.51
CA LYS A 323 -23.89 -20.90 -35.55
C LYS A 323 -25.06 -21.88 -35.77
N PRO A 324 -26.30 -21.37 -35.91
CA PRO A 324 -27.45 -22.23 -36.11
C PRO A 324 -27.23 -23.11 -37.35
N VAL A 325 -27.66 -24.37 -37.25
CA VAL A 325 -27.58 -25.33 -38.35
C VAL A 325 -28.55 -24.88 -39.44
N GLY A 326 -28.08 -24.12 -40.43
CA GLY A 326 -28.84 -23.71 -41.61
C GLY A 326 -29.09 -22.20 -41.76
N ASP A 327 -29.21 -21.74 -43.00
CA ASP A 327 -29.00 -20.37 -43.48
C ASP A 327 -29.91 -19.22 -42.97
N GLN A 328 -29.25 -18.06 -42.83
CA GLN A 328 -29.62 -16.66 -43.08
C GLN A 328 -30.93 -16.00 -42.58
N ASN A 329 -31.87 -16.64 -41.89
CA ASN A 329 -33.00 -15.90 -41.29
C ASN A 329 -33.58 -16.54 -40.02
N ILE A 330 -32.70 -17.06 -39.15
CA ILE A 330 -33.15 -17.64 -37.88
C ILE A 330 -33.33 -16.53 -36.84
N GLU A 331 -34.53 -15.99 -36.84
CA GLU A 331 -35.09 -15.29 -35.70
C GLU A 331 -35.11 -16.24 -34.49
N LEU A 332 -34.48 -15.83 -33.40
CA LEU A 332 -34.27 -16.64 -32.19
C LEU A 332 -35.60 -16.88 -31.44
N TYR A 333 -36.42 -17.80 -31.93
CA TYR A 333 -37.71 -18.16 -31.36
C TYR A 333 -37.63 -19.49 -30.58
N ILE A 334 -38.27 -19.53 -29.41
CA ILE A 334 -38.32 -20.68 -28.50
C ILE A 334 -39.52 -21.52 -28.88
N GLN A 335 -39.36 -22.76 -29.33
CA GLN A 335 -40.47 -23.66 -29.66
C GLN A 335 -40.68 -24.72 -28.57
N ILE A 336 -41.91 -25.17 -28.36
CA ILE A 336 -42.16 -26.33 -27.50
C ILE A 336 -42.55 -27.50 -28.40
N TYR A 337 -41.68 -28.50 -28.52
CA TYR A 337 -41.97 -29.70 -29.30
C TYR A 337 -42.66 -30.77 -28.45
N LYS A 338 -43.57 -31.54 -29.08
CA LYS A 338 -44.14 -32.76 -28.49
C LYS A 338 -43.15 -33.89 -28.69
N ASN A 339 -42.46 -34.27 -27.61
CA ASN A 339 -41.57 -35.43 -27.44
C ASN A 339 -41.45 -36.38 -28.65
N ASN A 340 -40.50 -36.11 -29.54
CA ASN A 340 -39.69 -37.16 -30.12
C ASN A 340 -38.38 -37.18 -29.32
N GLU A 341 -37.85 -38.36 -28.98
CA GLU A 341 -36.78 -38.56 -27.97
C GLU A 341 -35.42 -37.89 -28.29
N GLU A 342 -35.32 -37.15 -29.40
CA GLU A 342 -34.10 -36.47 -29.86
C GLU A 342 -34.06 -34.95 -29.55
N ASP A 343 -35.14 -34.38 -28.99
CA ASP A 343 -35.22 -32.92 -28.81
C ASP A 343 -34.42 -32.40 -27.60
N LEU A 344 -33.52 -31.45 -27.87
CA LEU A 344 -32.71 -30.76 -26.87
C LEU A 344 -33.57 -29.83 -26.00
N TYR A 345 -33.79 -30.15 -24.73
CA TYR A 345 -34.36 -29.20 -23.76
C TYR A 345 -33.27 -28.60 -22.86
N TYR A 346 -33.40 -27.30 -22.61
CA TYR A 346 -32.41 -26.53 -21.88
C TYR A 346 -32.77 -26.37 -20.40
N THR A 347 -31.74 -26.42 -19.57
CA THR A 347 -31.85 -26.04 -18.16
C THR A 347 -31.78 -24.52 -18.02
N TRP A 348 -32.72 -23.94 -17.28
CA TRP A 348 -32.70 -22.52 -16.95
C TRP A 348 -32.04 -22.32 -15.59
N ILE A 349 -31.24 -21.26 -15.48
CA ILE A 349 -30.53 -20.87 -14.28
C ILE A 349 -31.04 -19.50 -13.86
N SER A 350 -31.37 -19.32 -12.58
CA SER A 350 -31.89 -18.08 -12.03
C SER A 350 -31.21 -17.79 -10.70
N GLU A 351 -30.99 -16.51 -10.39
CA GLU A 351 -30.41 -16.13 -9.08
C GLU A 351 -31.34 -16.46 -7.93
N ASP A 352 -32.64 -16.26 -8.14
CA ASP A 352 -33.71 -16.54 -7.21
C ASP A 352 -34.98 -16.68 -8.05
N SER A 353 -35.46 -17.91 -8.16
CA SER A 353 -36.64 -18.22 -8.98
C SER A 353 -37.96 -17.74 -8.37
N THR A 354 -37.94 -17.38 -7.07
CA THR A 354 -39.09 -16.84 -6.34
C THR A 354 -39.20 -15.31 -6.45
N LYS A 355 -38.19 -14.66 -7.04
CA LYS A 355 -38.17 -13.22 -7.28
C LYS A 355 -37.99 -12.92 -8.76
N PRO A 356 -38.36 -11.71 -9.22
CA PRO A 356 -38.08 -11.29 -10.58
C PRO A 356 -36.56 -11.29 -10.84
N SER A 357 -36.10 -12.21 -11.68
CA SER A 357 -34.68 -12.38 -12.00
C SER A 357 -34.48 -12.69 -13.49
N LEU A 358 -33.24 -12.54 -13.96
CA LEU A 358 -32.87 -13.05 -15.28
C LEU A 358 -32.84 -14.57 -15.23
N TRP A 359 -33.37 -15.20 -16.27
CA TRP A 359 -33.30 -16.65 -16.46
C TRP A 359 -32.27 -16.94 -17.53
N TYR A 360 -31.07 -17.28 -17.08
CA TYR A 360 -29.92 -17.59 -17.91
C TYR A 360 -30.09 -18.97 -18.53
N LEU A 361 -29.68 -19.10 -19.79
CA LEU A 361 -29.59 -20.38 -20.45
C LEU A 361 -28.37 -21.13 -19.91
N SER A 362 -28.56 -22.35 -19.41
CA SER A 362 -27.45 -23.23 -19.03
C SER A 362 -26.80 -23.83 -20.27
N THR A 363 -25.48 -24.02 -20.25
CA THR A 363 -24.79 -24.81 -21.28
C THR A 363 -25.04 -26.32 -21.14
N GLY A 364 -25.80 -26.77 -20.14
CA GLY A 364 -26.15 -28.17 -19.95
C GLY A 364 -27.32 -28.57 -20.84
N GLN A 365 -27.24 -29.79 -21.39
CA GLN A 365 -28.25 -30.35 -22.29
C GLN A 365 -29.01 -31.49 -21.60
N TYR A 366 -30.23 -31.77 -22.07
CA TYR A 366 -31.06 -32.88 -21.61
C TYR A 366 -31.32 -32.84 -20.09
N GLY A 367 -31.58 -31.64 -19.56
CA GLY A 367 -31.88 -31.46 -18.13
C GLY A 367 -30.67 -31.43 -17.21
N ASN A 368 -29.46 -31.61 -17.74
CA ASN A 368 -28.24 -31.42 -16.98
C ASN A 368 -27.96 -29.94 -16.73
N THR A 369 -27.36 -29.62 -15.59
CA THR A 369 -26.93 -28.27 -15.25
C THR A 369 -25.48 -28.07 -15.70
N GLY A 370 -25.27 -27.26 -16.74
CA GLY A 370 -23.97 -26.77 -17.18
C GLY A 370 -23.63 -25.39 -16.62
N LYS A 371 -22.64 -24.72 -17.21
CA LYS A 371 -22.27 -23.35 -16.81
C LYS A 371 -23.37 -22.36 -17.18
N LYS A 372 -23.43 -21.24 -16.46
CA LYS A 372 -24.25 -20.08 -16.84
C LYS A 372 -23.70 -19.49 -18.15
N SER A 373 -24.54 -19.36 -19.18
CA SER A 373 -24.16 -18.67 -20.41
C SER A 373 -24.40 -17.15 -20.31
N ASN A 374 -23.94 -16.41 -21.31
CA ASN A 374 -24.22 -14.98 -21.45
C ASN A 374 -25.59 -14.69 -22.09
N TYR A 375 -26.42 -15.71 -22.32
CA TYR A 375 -27.75 -15.58 -22.91
C TYR A 375 -28.83 -15.83 -21.87
N CYS A 376 -29.94 -15.10 -21.95
CA CYS A 376 -31.10 -15.30 -21.11
C CYS A 376 -32.40 -15.19 -21.89
N LEU A 377 -33.46 -15.68 -21.26
CA LEU A 377 -34.82 -15.55 -21.73
C LEU A 377 -35.20 -14.07 -21.84
N SER A 378 -35.90 -13.69 -22.91
CA SER A 378 -36.36 -12.33 -23.16
C SER A 378 -37.67 -12.35 -23.95
N ILE A 379 -38.16 -11.16 -24.28
CA ILE A 379 -39.39 -10.95 -25.05
C ILE A 379 -39.05 -10.08 -26.25
N ARG A 380 -39.55 -10.48 -27.41
CA ARG A 380 -39.43 -9.72 -28.65
C ARG A 380 -40.58 -8.73 -28.76
N GLU A 381 -40.27 -7.43 -28.68
CA GLU A 381 -41.25 -6.36 -28.92
C GLU A 381 -41.45 -6.14 -30.44
N GLY A 382 -42.68 -5.84 -30.86
CA GLY A 382 -42.94 -5.18 -32.14
C GLY A 382 -43.26 -6.07 -33.34
N ARG A 383 -43.55 -7.36 -33.16
CA ARG A 383 -44.19 -8.18 -34.20
C ARG A 383 -45.69 -8.28 -33.94
N THR A 384 -46.48 -7.56 -34.72
CA THR A 384 -47.94 -7.57 -34.70
C THR A 384 -48.52 -8.40 -35.85
N ASP A 385 -47.74 -9.34 -36.38
CA ASP A 385 -48.09 -10.10 -37.59
C ASP A 385 -49.31 -11.02 -37.34
N ASP A 386 -49.63 -11.30 -36.07
CA ASP A 386 -50.97 -11.70 -35.67
C ASP A 386 -51.76 -10.44 -35.23
N ASN A 387 -53.00 -10.30 -35.70
CA ASN A 387 -53.91 -9.24 -35.22
C ASN A 387 -54.23 -9.31 -33.71
N LYS A 388 -53.53 -10.18 -32.96
CA LYS A 388 -53.69 -10.41 -31.52
C LYS A 388 -52.65 -9.64 -30.68
N GLY A 389 -51.57 -9.15 -31.29
CA GLY A 389 -50.60 -8.26 -30.63
C GLY A 389 -49.72 -8.95 -29.58
N TYR A 390 -49.42 -10.23 -29.78
CA TYR A 390 -48.67 -11.02 -28.80
C TYR A 390 -47.16 -10.88 -28.96
N ASN A 391 -46.46 -10.58 -27.85
CA ASN A 391 -45.01 -10.60 -27.84
C ASN A 391 -44.51 -12.03 -27.64
N ARG A 392 -43.64 -12.52 -28.52
CA ARG A 392 -43.06 -13.87 -28.42
C ARG A 392 -41.84 -13.91 -27.51
N LEU A 393 -41.56 -15.08 -26.93
CA LEU A 393 -40.31 -15.31 -26.23
C LEU A 393 -39.12 -15.35 -27.20
N SER A 394 -37.98 -14.86 -26.73
CA SER A 394 -36.70 -14.92 -27.45
C SER A 394 -35.55 -15.23 -26.48
N ILE A 395 -34.40 -15.56 -27.04
CA ILE A 395 -33.14 -15.68 -26.29
C ILE A 395 -32.24 -14.54 -26.77
N THR A 396 -31.68 -13.76 -25.86
CA THR A 396 -30.81 -12.62 -26.17
C THR A 396 -29.63 -12.58 -25.21
N GLU A 397 -28.59 -11.81 -25.54
CA GLU A 397 -27.53 -11.51 -24.59
C GLU A 397 -28.09 -10.87 -23.31
N CYS A 398 -27.63 -11.34 -22.15
CA CYS A 398 -28.10 -10.85 -20.85
C CYS A 398 -27.79 -9.38 -20.62
N ASN A 399 -26.70 -8.88 -21.21
CA ASN A 399 -26.30 -7.50 -21.04
C ASN A 399 -27.30 -6.58 -21.75
N GLY A 400 -28.03 -5.77 -20.98
CA GLY A 400 -29.08 -4.90 -21.49
C GLY A 400 -30.46 -5.56 -21.64
N ASN A 401 -30.65 -6.82 -21.27
CA ASN A 401 -31.98 -7.41 -21.24
C ASN A 401 -32.85 -6.75 -20.16
N LYS A 402 -33.99 -6.21 -20.57
CA LYS A 402 -34.92 -5.46 -19.71
C LYS A 402 -35.95 -6.37 -19.03
N TYR A 403 -36.06 -7.61 -19.47
CA TYR A 403 -37.08 -8.55 -19.00
C TYR A 403 -36.55 -9.49 -17.93
N LYS A 404 -37.36 -9.69 -16.89
CA LYS A 404 -37.12 -10.63 -15.80
C LYS A 404 -38.35 -11.52 -15.63
N PHE A 405 -38.16 -12.69 -15.06
CA PHE A 405 -39.20 -13.70 -14.93
C PHE A 405 -39.28 -14.20 -13.49
N LYS A 406 -40.48 -14.56 -13.06
CA LYS A 406 -40.74 -15.16 -11.74
C LYS A 406 -41.71 -16.33 -11.93
N PHE A 407 -41.37 -17.48 -11.38
CA PHE A 407 -42.28 -18.62 -11.35
C PHE A 407 -43.08 -18.58 -10.05
N ASP A 408 -44.41 -18.54 -10.14
CA ASP A 408 -45.31 -18.45 -8.98
C ASP A 408 -46.63 -19.15 -9.27
N ASN A 409 -47.04 -20.06 -8.40
CA ASN A 409 -48.30 -20.82 -8.48
C ASN A 409 -48.57 -21.43 -9.88
N GLY A 410 -47.55 -22.04 -10.49
CA GLY A 410 -47.69 -22.67 -11.81
C GLY A 410 -47.74 -21.70 -12.99
N GLN A 411 -47.49 -20.41 -12.77
CA GLN A 411 -47.44 -19.38 -13.80
C GLN A 411 -46.06 -18.71 -13.85
N ILE A 412 -45.68 -18.22 -15.03
CA ILE A 412 -44.44 -17.47 -15.25
C ILE A 412 -44.80 -16.01 -15.49
N TYR A 413 -44.56 -15.17 -14.50
CA TYR A 413 -44.82 -13.74 -14.56
C TYR A 413 -43.67 -13.01 -15.24
N VAL A 414 -44.02 -12.01 -16.05
CA VAL A 414 -43.06 -11.18 -16.78
C VAL A 414 -42.90 -9.83 -16.09
N TYR A 415 -41.66 -9.37 -15.98
CA TYR A 415 -41.29 -8.06 -15.44
C TYR A 415 -40.46 -7.29 -16.47
N LYS A 416 -40.71 -5.99 -16.62
CA LYS A 416 -39.89 -5.08 -17.45
C LYS A 416 -39.32 -3.99 -16.55
N ASN A 417 -38.00 -3.80 -16.57
CA ASN A 417 -37.29 -2.82 -15.74
C ASN A 417 -37.58 -2.95 -14.22
N GLY A 418 -37.87 -4.17 -13.75
CA GLY A 418 -38.11 -4.45 -12.32
C GLY A 418 -39.57 -4.33 -11.86
N SER A 419 -40.49 -3.84 -12.71
CA SER A 419 -41.93 -3.81 -12.42
C SER A 419 -42.68 -4.86 -13.24
N ASN A 420 -43.91 -5.22 -12.83
CA ASN A 420 -44.76 -6.12 -13.61
C ASN A 420 -44.88 -5.60 -15.05
N TYR A 421 -44.65 -6.47 -16.03
CA TYR A 421 -44.91 -6.13 -17.41
C TYR A 421 -46.43 -6.11 -17.61
N VAL A 422 -46.96 -4.95 -17.99
CA VAL A 422 -48.40 -4.72 -18.13
C VAL A 422 -48.74 -4.26 -19.54
N ILE A 423 -49.80 -4.83 -20.09
CA ILE A 423 -50.44 -4.39 -21.34
C ILE A 423 -51.91 -4.14 -21.01
N ASN A 424 -52.43 -2.97 -21.37
CA ASN A 424 -53.81 -2.55 -21.04
C ASN A 424 -54.15 -2.72 -19.54
N LYS A 425 -53.21 -2.32 -18.65
CA LYS A 425 -53.32 -2.41 -17.18
C LYS A 425 -53.46 -3.83 -16.60
N LYS A 426 -53.23 -4.87 -17.40
CA LYS A 426 -53.25 -6.26 -16.94
C LYS A 426 -51.84 -6.80 -16.85
N ASN A 427 -51.56 -7.62 -15.83
CA ASN A 427 -50.26 -8.29 -15.69
C ASN A 427 -50.10 -9.35 -16.77
N MET A 428 -48.87 -9.48 -17.26
CA MET A 428 -48.52 -10.39 -18.33
C MET A 428 -47.77 -11.63 -17.82
N CYS A 429 -48.14 -12.79 -18.36
CA CYS A 429 -47.60 -14.11 -18.06
C CYS A 429 -47.21 -14.83 -19.35
N ILE A 430 -46.36 -15.84 -19.26
CA ILE A 430 -46.06 -16.71 -20.40
C ILE A 430 -47.19 -17.72 -20.60
N HIS A 431 -47.73 -17.73 -21.81
CA HIS A 431 -48.74 -18.65 -22.31
C HIS A 431 -48.17 -19.44 -23.49
N TYR A 432 -48.80 -20.54 -23.88
CA TYR A 432 -48.44 -21.23 -25.12
C TYR A 432 -49.67 -21.76 -25.86
N GLU A 433 -49.66 -21.58 -27.18
CA GLU A 433 -50.70 -22.06 -28.09
C GLU A 433 -49.99 -22.45 -29.40
N GLY A 434 -49.21 -23.53 -29.36
CA GLY A 434 -48.27 -23.90 -30.43
C GLY A 434 -46.92 -23.20 -30.32
N ASP A 435 -46.92 -21.93 -29.93
CA ASP A 435 -45.72 -21.13 -29.65
C ASP A 435 -45.81 -20.45 -28.27
N PRO A 436 -44.73 -20.27 -27.48
CA PRO A 436 -44.80 -19.53 -26.23
C PRO A 436 -44.74 -18.03 -26.47
N TYR A 437 -45.74 -17.35 -25.92
CA TYR A 437 -45.94 -15.90 -26.04
C TYR A 437 -46.39 -15.30 -24.72
N VAL A 438 -46.41 -13.97 -24.68
CA VAL A 438 -46.80 -13.20 -23.51
C VAL A 438 -48.29 -12.85 -23.61
N TYR A 439 -49.06 -13.25 -22.61
CA TYR A 439 -50.51 -13.02 -22.55
C TYR A 439 -50.97 -12.53 -21.17
N ILE A 440 -52.22 -12.10 -21.06
CA ILE A 440 -52.83 -11.69 -19.80
C ILE A 440 -52.79 -12.86 -18.80
N CYS A 441 -52.27 -12.61 -17.59
CA CYS A 441 -52.34 -13.57 -16.50
C CYS A 441 -53.81 -13.79 -16.09
N ASN A 442 -54.41 -14.92 -16.48
CA ASN A 442 -55.73 -15.35 -16.02
C ASN A 442 -55.58 -16.62 -15.17
N LYS A 443 -55.99 -16.57 -13.91
CA LYS A 443 -55.89 -17.71 -12.98
C LYS A 443 -56.83 -18.87 -13.34
N ASN A 444 -57.91 -18.58 -14.07
CA ASN A 444 -58.94 -19.56 -14.43
C ASN A 444 -58.72 -20.16 -15.82
N ASP A 445 -57.69 -19.71 -16.52
CA ASP A 445 -57.34 -20.28 -17.81
C ASP A 445 -56.62 -21.60 -17.57
N SER A 446 -57.40 -22.68 -17.54
CA SER A 446 -56.91 -24.06 -17.38
C SER A 446 -55.99 -24.51 -18.51
N GLN A 447 -55.83 -23.67 -19.54
CA GLN A 447 -55.01 -24.01 -20.68
C GLN A 447 -53.52 -24.04 -20.39
N MET A 448 -52.98 -23.60 -19.23
CA MET A 448 -51.59 -23.93 -18.84
C MET A 448 -51.26 -23.87 -17.35
N ILE A 449 -50.79 -25.00 -16.84
CA ILE A 449 -50.00 -25.09 -15.59
C ILE A 449 -48.56 -25.41 -16.00
N TRP A 450 -47.64 -24.50 -15.66
CA TRP A 450 -46.21 -24.74 -15.76
C TRP A 450 -45.74 -25.53 -14.54
N GLU A 451 -45.02 -26.62 -14.77
CA GLU A 451 -44.35 -27.39 -13.73
C GLU A 451 -42.88 -26.99 -13.70
N LYS A 452 -42.42 -26.50 -12.54
CA LYS A 452 -41.01 -26.23 -12.29
C LYS A 452 -40.35 -27.48 -11.71
N ILE A 453 -39.53 -28.14 -12.52
CA ILE A 453 -38.77 -29.31 -12.08
C ILE A 453 -37.42 -28.83 -11.56
N LYS A 454 -37.19 -28.96 -10.25
CA LYS A 454 -35.93 -28.56 -9.61
C LYS A 454 -34.83 -29.52 -10.01
N VAL A 455 -33.68 -28.99 -10.46
CA VAL A 455 -32.45 -29.78 -10.70
C VAL A 455 -31.33 -29.32 -9.75
N LYS A 456 -30.14 -29.93 -9.85
CA LYS A 456 -29.01 -29.62 -8.94
C LYS A 456 -28.54 -28.18 -9.13
N SER A 457 -28.53 -27.40 -8.04
CA SER A 457 -28.11 -25.99 -8.05
C SER A 457 -26.73 -25.77 -8.68
N TYR A 458 -26.58 -24.65 -9.38
CA TYR A 458 -25.33 -24.22 -9.99
C TYR A 458 -24.59 -23.26 -9.05
N VAL A 459 -23.30 -23.50 -8.81
CA VAL A 459 -22.43 -22.60 -8.03
C VAL A 459 -21.35 -22.03 -8.94
N GLU A 460 -21.37 -20.71 -9.10
CA GLU A 460 -20.33 -19.97 -9.82
C GLU A 460 -19.30 -19.46 -8.81
N SER A 461 -18.05 -19.89 -8.95
CA SER A 461 -16.95 -19.40 -8.12
C SER A 461 -16.09 -18.44 -8.94
N THR A 462 -15.97 -17.21 -8.46
CA THR A 462 -15.07 -16.20 -9.03
C THR A 462 -13.93 -15.95 -8.06
N THR A 463 -12.69 -16.19 -8.49
CA THR A 463 -11.51 -15.83 -7.72
C THR A 463 -11.13 -14.39 -8.04
N VAL A 464 -11.20 -13.52 -7.04
CA VAL A 464 -10.77 -12.12 -7.16
C VAL A 464 -9.44 -11.96 -6.45
N SER A 465 -8.43 -11.52 -7.20
CA SER A 465 -7.10 -11.19 -6.66
C SER A 465 -7.07 -9.72 -6.26
N ASN A 466 -6.94 -9.44 -4.97
CA ASN A 466 -6.77 -8.08 -4.44
C ASN A 466 -5.31 -7.87 -4.06
N THR A 467 -4.73 -6.73 -4.43
CA THR A 467 -3.37 -6.36 -3.99
C THR A 467 -3.48 -5.40 -2.82
N LYS A 468 -2.93 -5.77 -1.66
CA LYS A 468 -2.84 -4.93 -0.47
C LYS A 468 -1.39 -4.57 -0.22
N THR A 469 -1.07 -3.29 -0.16
CA THR A 469 0.25 -2.84 0.31
C THR A 469 0.28 -2.90 1.83
N ILE A 470 1.26 -3.63 2.36
CA ILE A 470 1.51 -3.78 3.78
C ILE A 470 2.74 -2.96 4.11
N THR A 471 2.61 -2.07 5.09
CA THR A 471 3.72 -1.32 5.66
C THR A 471 3.97 -1.89 7.04
N VAL A 472 5.21 -2.28 7.32
CA VAL A 472 5.66 -2.65 8.66
C VAL A 472 5.54 -1.40 9.53
N ARG A 473 4.42 -1.28 10.24
CA ARG A 473 4.28 -0.31 11.33
C ARG A 473 4.82 -0.99 12.57
N TYR A 474 6.14 -0.99 12.70
CA TYR A 474 6.73 -1.43 13.96
C TYR A 474 6.52 -0.31 14.98
N THR A 475 5.53 -0.49 15.85
CA THR A 475 5.54 0.15 17.15
C THR A 475 6.67 -0.54 17.91
N PRO A 476 7.77 0.14 18.26
CA PRO A 476 8.87 -0.50 18.97
C PRO A 476 8.30 -1.26 20.16
N THR A 477 8.41 -2.60 20.10
CA THR A 477 8.10 -3.44 21.24
C THR A 477 8.96 -2.88 22.35
N PRO A 478 8.37 -2.38 23.45
CA PRO A 478 9.15 -1.76 24.51
C PRO A 478 10.22 -2.76 24.87
N THR A 479 11.47 -2.36 24.62
CA THR A 479 12.65 -3.19 24.84
C THR A 479 12.48 -3.84 26.19
N SER A 480 12.49 -5.17 26.21
CA SER A 480 12.34 -6.01 27.40
C SER A 480 12.92 -5.29 28.60
N GLN A 481 12.00 -4.86 29.48
CA GLN A 481 12.19 -4.22 30.78
C GLN A 481 13.59 -3.65 31.04
N LEU A 482 13.67 -2.31 31.11
CA LEU A 482 14.64 -1.63 31.99
C LEU A 482 14.54 -2.26 33.38
N SER A 483 15.35 -3.29 33.63
CA SER A 483 15.40 -3.97 34.91
C SER A 483 15.98 -3.01 35.96
N ASN A 484 15.23 -2.82 37.04
CA ASN A 484 15.58 -2.14 38.29
C ASN A 484 15.69 -0.60 38.30
N GLN A 485 15.07 0.12 37.37
CA GLN A 485 14.92 1.58 37.55
C GLN A 485 13.53 1.90 38.10
N ASP A 486 13.47 2.45 39.32
CA ASP A 486 12.23 2.87 39.96
C ASP A 486 11.66 4.10 39.24
N TYR A 487 10.65 3.87 38.40
CA TYR A 487 9.88 4.94 37.77
C TYR A 487 8.82 5.45 38.75
N ILE A 488 8.81 6.75 38.98
CA ILE A 488 7.88 7.37 39.92
C ILE A 488 6.79 8.11 39.13
N PRO A 489 5.52 7.67 39.21
CA PRO A 489 4.43 8.38 38.55
C PRO A 489 4.17 9.72 39.25
N VAL A 490 4.05 10.78 38.44
CA VAL A 490 3.80 12.16 38.87
C VAL A 490 2.76 12.80 37.96
N LYS A 491 2.05 13.78 38.51
CA LYS A 491 1.13 14.65 37.76
C LYS A 491 1.48 16.09 38.06
N PHE A 492 1.43 16.95 37.06
CA PHE A 492 1.66 18.38 37.22
C PHE A 492 0.36 19.12 36.95
N ASN A 493 -0.17 19.80 37.96
CA ASN A 493 -1.33 20.68 37.83
C ASN A 493 -0.85 22.12 37.82
N SER A 494 -1.47 22.98 37.02
CA SER A 494 -1.20 24.41 37.06
C SER A 494 -1.50 24.98 38.44
N ALA A 495 -0.66 25.90 38.92
CA ALA A 495 -0.93 26.62 40.17
C ALA A 495 -2.18 27.52 40.07
N HIS A 496 -2.59 27.89 38.85
CA HIS A 496 -3.67 28.87 38.60
C HIS A 496 -5.03 28.27 38.35
N ASP A 497 -5.06 27.10 37.75
CA ASP A 497 -6.29 26.44 37.38
C ASP A 497 -6.13 24.98 37.74
N SER A 498 -6.75 24.59 38.84
CA SER A 498 -6.71 23.22 39.36
C SER A 498 -7.30 22.19 38.40
N GLN A 499 -7.98 22.63 37.33
CA GLN A 499 -8.52 21.76 36.29
C GLN A 499 -7.52 21.53 35.14
N ARG A 500 -6.40 22.25 35.09
CA ARG A 500 -5.44 22.21 33.98
C ARG A 500 -4.17 21.47 34.38
N PHE A 501 -4.07 20.22 33.95
CA PHE A 501 -2.87 19.41 34.06
C PHE A 501 -1.92 19.63 32.86
N LEU A 502 -0.64 19.26 33.01
CA LEU A 502 0.25 19.08 31.86
C LEU A 502 -0.20 17.84 31.08
N THR A 503 -1.12 18.03 30.15
CA THR A 503 -1.76 16.98 29.37
C THR A 503 -1.19 16.86 27.97
N VAL A 504 -1.42 15.70 27.33
CA VAL A 504 -1.21 15.48 25.90
C VAL A 504 -2.50 14.87 25.32
N PRO A 505 -2.98 15.31 24.14
CA PRO A 505 -4.22 14.79 23.57
C PRO A 505 -4.10 13.33 23.12
N ASN A 506 -2.96 12.92 22.55
CA ASN A 506 -2.71 11.60 21.97
C ASN A 506 -1.33 11.05 22.37
N LEU A 507 -1.19 9.72 22.42
CA LEU A 507 0.09 9.02 22.67
C LEU A 507 0.98 8.94 21.42
N GLU A 508 1.24 10.09 20.78
CA GLU A 508 2.01 10.15 19.54
C GLU A 508 3.09 11.26 19.57
N ILE A 509 4.09 11.09 18.72
CA ILE A 509 5.14 12.09 18.50
C ILE A 509 4.52 13.30 17.84
N ASN A 510 4.71 14.48 18.43
CA ASN A 510 4.12 15.72 17.99
C ASN A 510 5.16 16.84 18.00
N LYS A 511 5.11 17.75 17.02
CA LYS A 511 6.01 18.91 16.95
C LYS A 511 5.70 19.98 18.00
N SER A 512 4.44 20.07 18.38
CA SER A 512 3.89 20.86 19.49
C SER A 512 2.53 20.26 19.86
N PHE A 513 1.99 20.59 21.03
CA PHE A 513 0.66 20.18 21.43
C PHE A 513 -0.02 21.28 22.23
N ASP A 514 -1.35 21.29 22.25
CA ASP A 514 -2.15 22.15 23.11
C ASP A 514 -2.61 21.37 24.34
N ILE A 515 -2.78 22.07 25.46
CA ILE A 515 -3.35 21.54 26.70
C ILE A 515 -4.83 21.88 26.75
N SER A 516 -5.67 20.86 26.83
CA SER A 516 -7.11 20.98 27.05
C SER A 516 -7.55 20.26 28.34
N PRO A 517 -8.51 20.80 29.11
CA PRO A 517 -9.13 20.08 30.23
C PRO A 517 -9.78 18.74 29.84
N SER A 518 -10.09 18.55 28.55
CA SER A 518 -10.65 17.30 28.01
C SER A 518 -9.60 16.23 27.67
N ASP A 519 -8.31 16.55 27.76
CA ASP A 519 -7.24 15.64 27.38
C ASP A 519 -7.11 14.49 28.38
N LYS A 520 -6.72 13.33 27.86
CA LYS A 520 -6.81 12.06 28.59
C LYS A 520 -5.49 11.65 29.23
N TYR A 521 -4.35 12.10 28.71
CA TYR A 521 -3.04 11.63 29.14
C TYR A 521 -2.31 12.72 29.91
N TYR A 522 -2.19 12.56 31.23
CA TYR A 522 -1.53 13.55 32.09
C TYR A 522 -0.75 12.94 33.27
N THR A 523 -0.54 11.62 33.24
CA THR A 523 0.43 10.97 34.13
C THR A 523 1.78 10.89 33.43
N TRP A 524 2.82 11.33 34.14
CA TRP A 524 4.20 11.28 33.70
C TRP A 524 4.99 10.39 34.64
N TYR A 525 6.08 9.80 34.17
CA TYR A 525 7.06 9.13 35.04
C TYR A 525 8.37 9.91 35.06
N VAL A 526 9.03 9.89 36.22
CA VAL A 526 10.39 10.38 36.42
C VAL A 526 11.24 9.29 37.05
N THR A 527 12.55 9.28 36.76
CA THR A 527 13.50 8.36 37.41
C THR A 527 14.10 8.96 38.69
N SER A 528 13.91 10.25 38.94
CA SER A 528 14.31 10.91 40.18
C SER A 528 13.45 12.14 40.47
N LYS A 529 13.21 12.42 41.76
CA LYS A 529 12.58 13.66 42.21
C LYS A 529 13.57 14.77 42.55
N THR A 530 14.83 14.41 42.71
CA THR A 530 15.88 15.31 43.21
C THR A 530 17.00 15.53 42.20
N LYS A 531 16.94 14.84 41.05
CA LYS A 531 17.88 14.97 39.94
C LYS A 531 17.10 15.13 38.62
N PRO A 532 17.67 15.84 37.62
CA PRO A 532 17.06 15.95 36.31
C PRO A 532 16.82 14.56 35.67
N SER A 533 15.62 14.35 35.15
CA SER A 533 15.24 13.12 34.45
C SER A 533 14.32 13.42 33.26
N TYR A 534 14.17 12.47 32.34
CA TYR A 534 13.14 12.63 31.32
C TYR A 534 11.75 12.56 31.95
N LEU A 535 10.79 13.28 31.37
CA LEU A 535 9.37 13.12 31.66
C LEU A 535 8.78 12.13 30.66
N TYR A 536 8.68 10.88 31.09
CA TYR A 536 8.13 9.81 30.26
C TYR A 536 6.60 9.85 30.31
N LEU A 537 5.95 9.86 29.16
CA LEU A 537 4.50 9.87 29.06
C LEU A 537 3.93 8.49 29.42
N SER A 538 2.87 8.45 30.21
CA SER A 538 2.12 7.23 30.52
C SER A 538 0.92 7.04 29.58
N ASP A 539 0.55 5.79 29.30
CA ASP A 539 -0.72 5.45 28.63
C ASP A 539 -1.96 5.56 29.54
N GLY A 540 -1.75 5.95 30.81
CA GLY A 540 -2.80 6.09 31.81
C GLY A 540 -3.80 7.18 31.46
N VAL A 541 -5.07 6.78 31.30
CA VAL A 541 -6.19 7.67 30.98
C VAL A 541 -6.74 8.33 32.25
N SER A 542 -7.07 9.62 32.17
CA SER A 542 -7.70 10.40 33.23
C SER A 542 -6.94 10.31 34.56
N GLY A 543 -5.60 10.36 34.48
CA GLY A 543 -4.73 10.33 35.65
C GLY A 543 -4.55 8.95 36.26
N GLY A 544 -5.02 7.88 35.60
CA GLY A 544 -4.56 6.53 35.91
C GLY A 544 -3.04 6.46 35.80
N THR A 545 -2.41 5.59 36.61
CA THR A 545 -0.95 5.43 36.59
C THR A 545 -0.47 4.93 35.22
N GLY A 546 -1.21 4.02 34.59
CA GLY A 546 -0.90 3.45 33.27
C GLY A 546 0.42 2.67 33.23
N ASN A 547 0.86 2.36 32.03
CA ASN A 547 2.19 1.85 31.71
C ASN A 547 3.06 2.97 31.13
N LEU A 548 4.36 2.88 31.36
CA LEU A 548 5.37 3.72 30.73
C LEU A 548 5.32 3.56 29.20
N THR A 549 5.30 4.66 28.46
CA THR A 549 5.48 4.64 26.99
C THR A 549 6.92 5.02 26.62
N ASN A 550 7.28 4.82 25.35
CA ASN A 550 8.55 5.29 24.80
C ASN A 550 8.53 6.77 24.39
N ASN A 551 7.49 7.52 24.77
CA ASN A 551 7.35 8.93 24.45
C ASN A 551 7.78 9.79 25.63
N CYS A 552 8.56 10.83 25.38
CA CYS A 552 9.04 11.77 26.38
C CYS A 552 8.71 13.21 25.99
N LEU A 553 8.53 14.06 27.00
CA LEU A 553 8.48 15.50 26.83
C LEU A 553 9.87 16.01 26.38
N ASP A 554 9.90 16.99 25.48
CA ASP A 554 11.14 17.62 25.01
C ASP A 554 10.86 19.07 24.57
N LEU A 555 11.91 19.85 24.28
CA LEU A 555 11.77 21.17 23.66
C LEU A 555 11.72 21.05 22.14
N GLY A 556 10.72 21.67 21.52
CA GLY A 556 10.55 21.72 20.07
C GLY A 556 11.45 22.77 19.41
N ASP A 557 11.60 22.65 18.09
CA ASP A 557 12.42 23.61 17.31
C ASP A 557 11.64 24.90 16.99
N TYR A 558 10.33 24.93 17.25
CA TYR A 558 9.47 26.10 17.05
C TYR A 558 9.50 27.01 18.28
N VAL A 559 9.67 28.32 18.07
CA VAL A 559 9.76 29.34 19.11
C VAL A 559 8.54 30.25 19.10
N HIS A 560 8.17 30.82 20.26
CA HIS A 560 6.96 31.63 20.42
C HIS A 560 6.97 32.90 19.57
N ASN A 561 8.09 33.61 19.57
CA ASN A 561 8.39 34.74 18.69
C ASN A 561 9.92 34.91 18.60
N ASP A 562 10.37 35.71 17.64
CA ASP A 562 11.81 35.97 17.44
C ASP A 562 12.43 36.76 18.61
N ASP A 563 11.62 37.52 19.34
CA ASP A 563 12.05 38.42 20.42
C ASP A 563 12.38 37.68 21.71
N ASP A 564 11.65 36.62 22.06
CA ASP A 564 11.83 35.84 23.28
C ASP A 564 12.60 34.52 23.03
N ASN A 565 12.50 33.97 21.82
CA ASN A 565 13.14 32.72 21.41
C ASN A 565 12.81 31.54 22.34
N TYR A 566 11.61 31.53 22.93
CA TYR A 566 11.20 30.46 23.83
C TYR A 566 10.56 29.29 23.09
N ASN A 567 11.14 28.11 23.24
CA ASN A 567 10.70 26.88 22.57
C ASN A 567 9.35 26.38 23.12
N TYR A 568 8.47 25.98 22.22
CA TYR A 568 7.29 25.21 22.58
C TYR A 568 7.66 23.79 23.02
N LEU A 569 6.84 23.18 23.87
CA LEU A 569 7.02 21.78 24.24
C LEU A 569 6.57 20.86 23.12
N ARG A 570 7.22 19.70 23.02
CA ARG A 570 6.90 18.66 22.03
C ARG A 570 6.94 17.27 22.67
N ILE A 571 6.42 16.28 21.94
CA ILE A 571 6.52 14.86 22.33
C ILE A 571 7.39 14.15 21.32
N VAL A 572 8.43 13.46 21.81
CA VAL A 572 9.39 12.71 20.97
C VAL A 572 9.54 11.29 21.50
N ASN A 573 10.15 10.42 20.71
CA ASN A 573 10.67 9.18 21.26
C ASN A 573 11.75 9.51 22.31
N CYS A 574 11.72 8.87 23.48
CA CYS A 574 12.67 9.12 24.57
C CYS A 574 14.14 8.94 24.14
N SER A 575 14.41 8.11 23.14
CA SER A 575 15.76 7.96 22.58
C SER A 575 16.25 9.16 21.76
N ASP A 576 15.34 10.05 21.34
CA ASP A 576 15.62 11.26 20.58
C ASP A 576 15.50 12.54 21.44
N ALA A 577 15.08 12.41 22.71
CA ALA A 577 14.93 13.53 23.63
C ALA A 577 16.28 14.19 23.91
N LYS A 578 16.32 15.53 23.90
CA LYS A 578 17.53 16.34 24.08
C LYS A 578 17.58 17.00 25.45
N TYR A 579 16.47 17.06 26.17
CA TYR A 579 16.36 17.75 27.43
C TYR A 579 15.82 16.86 28.56
N LYS A 580 16.22 17.20 29.79
CA LYS A 580 15.73 16.62 31.04
C LYS A 580 14.99 17.69 31.82
N PHE A 581 14.14 17.26 32.76
CA PHE A 581 13.32 18.14 33.58
C PHE A 581 13.47 17.79 35.05
N MET A 582 13.32 18.79 35.91
CA MET A 582 13.30 18.60 37.35
C MET A 582 12.29 19.55 37.99
N TYR A 583 11.39 19.00 38.80
CA TYR A 583 10.51 19.80 39.62
C TYR A 583 11.29 20.46 40.76
N ASN A 584 11.25 21.79 40.81
CA ASN A 584 11.96 22.58 41.78
C ASN A 584 10.98 23.33 42.70
N LYS A 585 10.88 22.88 43.94
CA LYS A 585 10.03 23.50 44.96
C LYS A 585 10.83 24.58 45.70
N LEU A 586 11.12 25.70 45.04
CA LEU A 586 11.76 26.84 45.70
C LEU A 586 10.84 28.07 45.72
N SER A 587 10.81 28.74 46.88
CA SER A 587 10.19 30.04 47.20
C SER A 587 8.68 30.16 47.41
N ASN A 588 7.83 29.29 46.86
CA ASN A 588 6.38 29.35 47.11
C ASN A 588 5.87 28.13 47.91
N LYS A 589 5.06 28.37 48.96
CA LYS A 589 4.50 27.29 49.80
C LYS A 589 3.52 26.40 49.01
N ASP A 590 2.88 26.95 47.98
CA ASP A 590 1.74 26.35 47.30
C ASP A 590 2.10 25.70 45.95
N TYR A 591 3.21 26.08 45.31
CA TYR A 591 3.64 25.56 44.01
C TYR A 591 5.16 25.64 43.79
N GLY A 592 5.69 24.91 42.81
CA GLY A 592 7.08 24.96 42.36
C GLY A 592 7.18 25.19 40.85
N THR A 593 8.39 25.14 40.30
CA THR A 593 8.64 25.23 38.85
C THR A 593 9.09 23.89 38.30
N ILE A 594 9.04 23.69 36.97
CA ILE A 594 9.69 22.56 36.31
C ILE A 594 10.83 23.13 35.47
N ASN A 595 12.05 22.98 35.96
CA ASN A 595 13.26 23.52 35.34
C ASN A 595 13.73 22.58 34.23
N VAL A 596 14.35 23.15 33.18
CA VAL A 596 14.89 22.40 32.03
C VAL A 596 16.40 22.25 32.15
N TYR A 597 16.90 21.08 31.75
CA TYR A 597 18.32 20.72 31.79
C TYR A 597 18.75 20.10 30.47
N ASP A 598 20.03 20.26 30.13
CA ASP A 598 20.63 19.51 29.02
C ASP A 598 20.84 18.01 29.37
N LEU A 599 21.33 17.22 28.42
CA LEU A 599 21.60 15.80 28.63
C LEU A 599 22.66 15.54 29.71
N ASN A 600 23.57 16.48 29.94
CA ASN A 600 24.64 16.40 30.93
C ASN A 600 24.15 16.77 32.34
N GLY A 601 22.93 17.29 32.47
CA GLY A 601 22.33 17.70 33.74
C GLY A 601 22.67 19.14 34.14
N ASN A 602 23.15 19.97 33.22
CA ASN A 602 23.31 21.42 33.45
C ASN A 602 21.98 22.14 33.21
N LEU A 603 21.72 23.21 33.96
CA LEU A 603 20.55 24.06 33.74
C LEU A 603 20.56 24.62 32.32
N HIS A 604 19.45 24.46 31.62
CA HIS A 604 19.29 25.03 30.28
C HIS A 604 18.96 26.51 30.38
N THR A 605 19.64 27.31 29.55
CA THR A 605 19.43 28.75 29.46
C THR A 605 19.13 29.18 28.03
N ILE A 606 18.27 30.19 27.89
CA ILE A 606 17.98 30.87 26.63
C ILE A 606 18.29 32.33 26.85
N LYS A 607 19.17 32.92 26.02
CA LYS A 607 19.67 34.30 26.19
C LYS A 607 20.23 34.56 27.61
N ASN A 608 20.99 33.60 28.15
CA ASN A 608 21.56 33.61 29.52
C ASN A 608 20.55 33.59 30.68
N VAL A 609 19.27 33.31 30.39
CA VAL A 609 18.22 33.23 31.40
C VAL A 609 17.85 31.77 31.62
N VAL A 610 17.72 31.35 32.89
CA VAL A 610 17.25 29.99 33.23
C VAL A 610 15.79 29.85 32.85
N VAL A 611 15.45 28.76 32.16
CA VAL A 611 14.11 28.55 31.63
C VAL A 611 13.33 27.43 32.34
N CYS A 612 12.03 27.67 32.51
CA CYS A 612 11.08 26.82 33.22
C CYS A 612 9.84 26.58 32.34
N LEU A 613 9.12 25.48 32.59
CA LEU A 613 7.85 25.22 31.89
C LEU A 613 6.82 26.28 32.25
N TYR A 614 6.32 26.96 31.22
CA TYR A 614 5.29 27.97 31.29
C TYR A 614 3.95 27.41 30.83
N TYR A 615 2.95 27.55 31.69
CA TYR A 615 1.60 27.14 31.42
C TYR A 615 0.91 28.09 30.45
N SER A 616 0.53 27.57 29.28
CA SER A 616 -0.14 28.28 28.19
C SER A 616 -1.06 27.29 27.44
N GLY A 617 -1.97 27.80 26.60
CA GLY A 617 -2.80 26.94 25.73
C GLY A 617 -1.93 25.98 24.93
N THR A 618 -0.82 26.48 24.37
CA THR A 618 0.28 25.70 23.84
C THR A 618 1.49 25.85 24.78
N PRO A 619 1.79 24.87 25.65
CA PRO A 619 2.85 25.00 26.63
C PRO A 619 4.22 25.21 25.98
N ARG A 620 5.06 25.99 26.67
CA ARG A 620 6.40 26.39 26.22
C ARG A 620 7.32 26.55 27.43
N VAL A 621 8.56 26.92 27.19
CA VAL A 621 9.43 27.44 28.26
C VAL A 621 9.31 28.96 28.39
N ASP A 622 9.71 29.51 29.53
CA ASP A 622 9.81 30.96 29.76
C ASP A 622 10.85 31.21 30.87
N ASN A 623 11.19 32.47 31.13
CA ASN A 623 12.09 32.88 32.20
C ASN A 623 11.56 32.42 33.58
N CYS A 624 12.35 31.60 34.29
CA CYS A 624 12.02 31.13 35.64
C CYS A 624 11.89 32.27 36.68
N GLU A 625 12.60 33.38 36.47
CA GLU A 625 12.64 34.52 37.40
C GLU A 625 11.50 35.51 37.17
N ASN A 626 10.85 35.45 36.00
CA ASN A 626 9.74 36.33 35.71
C ASN A 626 8.55 35.90 36.58
N SER A 627 8.11 36.78 37.48
CA SER A 627 7.11 36.52 38.53
C SER A 627 5.69 36.23 38.02
N SER A 628 5.55 35.89 36.75
CA SER A 628 4.28 35.44 36.19
C SER A 628 3.88 34.16 36.90
N THR A 629 2.66 34.14 37.41
CA THR A 629 2.21 33.03 38.23
C THR A 629 2.08 31.73 37.38
N LYS A 630 2.00 31.87 36.06
CA LYS A 630 1.85 30.80 35.06
C LYS A 630 3.04 29.82 34.92
N ILE A 631 4.18 30.05 35.58
CA ILE A 631 5.26 29.05 35.69
C ILE A 631 5.09 28.08 36.87
N GLY A 632 4.05 28.29 37.70
CA GLY A 632 3.77 27.51 38.89
C GLY A 632 3.07 26.19 38.59
N TRP A 633 3.63 25.10 39.14
CA TRP A 633 3.13 23.74 39.06
C TRP A 633 2.97 23.12 40.45
N LYS A 634 1.89 22.37 40.65
CA LYS A 634 1.68 21.48 41.80
C LYS A 634 1.94 20.05 41.36
N MET A 635 2.95 19.42 41.96
CA MET A 635 3.26 18.01 41.71
C MET A 635 2.47 17.10 42.65
N PHE A 636 1.64 16.22 42.10
CA PHE A 636 0.92 15.20 42.85
C PHE A 636 1.62 13.85 42.71
N LYS A 637 1.71 13.11 43.81
CA LYS A 637 2.11 11.71 43.82
C LYS A 637 0.84 10.85 43.77
N ASN A 638 0.82 9.84 42.91
CA ASN A 638 -0.18 8.77 43.01
C ASN A 638 0.13 7.85 44.19
#